data_AF-A0A5B9MKM3-F1
#
_entry.id   AF-A0A5B9MKM3-F1
#
_cell.length_a   1.000
_cell.length_b   1.000
_cell.length_c   1.000
_cell.angle_alpha   90.00
_cell.angle_beta   90.00
_cell.angle_gamma   90.00
#
_symmetry.space_group_name_H-M   'P 1'
#
loop_
_entity.id
_entity.type
_entity.pdbx_description
1 polymer ?
#
loop_
_entity_poly.entity_id
_entity_poly.type
_entity_poly.pdbx_seq_one_letter_code
_entity_poly.pdbx_strand_id
1 'polypeptide(L)'
;MRFVSAVLGLCLVATLILTSPACAAESDMERLQGDWTAEVETDSGKKKATLTVAGKKIRFDGPDGREWYEGTFDIDEEAKPKRISVLINDCPIDEFKKQTVEGIYTLDADRWTVCATAPGAPEGPSGFDDEKARTIVFKKAK
;
A
#
# COMPACT_ATOMS: atom_id res chain seq x y z
N MET A 1 17.85 -58.02 -53.40
CA MET A 1 17.95 -56.54 -53.47
C MET A 1 16.92 -55.94 -52.50
N ARG A 2 17.39 -55.22 -51.47
CA ARG A 2 16.70 -54.24 -50.59
C ARG A 2 15.73 -54.80 -49.51
N PHE A 3 16.11 -54.84 -48.21
CA PHE A 3 16.07 -53.78 -47.15
C PHE A 3 14.61 -53.40 -46.77
N VAL A 4 14.10 -53.24 -45.53
CA VAL A 4 14.58 -53.11 -44.13
C VAL A 4 13.38 -53.25 -43.15
N SER A 5 13.71 -53.59 -41.91
CA SER A 5 13.03 -53.70 -40.62
C SER A 5 11.79 -52.86 -40.24
N ALA A 6 11.00 -53.51 -39.37
CA ALA A 6 10.22 -53.08 -38.21
C ALA A 6 10.38 -51.64 -37.68
N VAL A 7 9.27 -51.06 -37.20
CA VAL A 7 9.28 -50.06 -36.11
C VAL A 7 8.15 -50.35 -35.12
N LEU A 8 8.59 -50.68 -33.90
CA LEU A 8 7.83 -50.86 -32.67
C LEU A 8 7.44 -49.46 -32.15
N GLY A 9 6.14 -49.19 -31.97
CA GLY A 9 5.64 -47.92 -31.46
C GLY A 9 5.86 -47.78 -29.94
N LEU A 10 6.80 -46.94 -29.55
CA LEU A 10 7.11 -46.57 -28.16
C LEU A 10 6.15 -45.45 -27.71
N CYS A 11 5.19 -45.77 -26.83
CA CYS A 11 4.37 -44.77 -26.13
C CYS A 11 5.23 -44.01 -25.11
N LEU A 12 5.68 -42.81 -25.47
CA LEU A 12 6.24 -41.86 -24.51
C LEU A 12 5.11 -41.22 -23.70
N VAL A 13 4.99 -41.61 -22.44
CA VAL A 13 4.16 -40.91 -21.46
C VAL A 13 4.95 -39.69 -20.99
N ALA A 14 4.63 -38.52 -21.54
CA ALA A 14 5.19 -37.25 -21.09
C ALA A 14 4.55 -36.89 -19.74
N THR A 15 5.29 -37.09 -18.65
CA THR A 15 4.94 -36.58 -17.31
C THR A 15 5.05 -35.07 -17.30
N LEU A 16 3.90 -34.40 -17.36
CA LEU A 16 3.78 -32.95 -17.18
C LEU A 16 4.14 -32.61 -15.73
N ILE A 17 5.33 -32.06 -15.52
CA ILE A 17 5.74 -31.53 -14.21
C ILE A 17 4.87 -30.30 -13.95
N LEU A 18 3.90 -30.44 -13.04
CA LEU A 18 3.16 -29.31 -12.46
C LEU A 18 4.10 -28.52 -11.53
N THR A 19 5.02 -27.75 -12.10
CA THR A 19 5.61 -26.62 -11.37
C THR A 19 4.51 -25.59 -11.19
N SER A 20 3.82 -25.65 -10.06
CA SER A 20 3.05 -24.49 -9.59
C SER A 20 4.08 -23.36 -9.40
N PRO A 21 3.99 -22.23 -10.12
CA PRO A 21 4.77 -21.09 -9.73
C PRO A 21 4.30 -20.76 -8.31
N ALA A 22 5.21 -20.85 -7.33
CA ALA A 22 5.00 -20.20 -6.06
C ALA A 22 4.68 -18.74 -6.41
N CYS A 23 3.41 -18.38 -6.29
CA CYS A 23 2.95 -17.02 -6.49
C CYS A 23 3.75 -16.19 -5.49
N ALA A 24 4.77 -15.49 -5.97
CA ALA A 24 5.47 -14.53 -5.14
C ALA A 24 4.39 -13.58 -4.63
N ALA A 25 4.22 -13.53 -3.30
CA ALA A 25 3.26 -12.62 -2.71
C ALA A 25 3.63 -11.21 -3.18
N GLU A 26 2.68 -10.53 -3.82
CA GLU A 26 2.84 -9.15 -4.28
C GLU A 26 3.22 -8.28 -3.08
N SER A 27 4.26 -7.45 -3.23
CA SER A 27 4.72 -6.57 -2.16
C SER A 27 3.64 -5.57 -1.77
N ASP A 28 3.64 -5.10 -0.53
CA ASP A 28 2.68 -4.06 -0.16
C ASP A 28 2.90 -2.78 -0.98
N MET A 29 4.13 -2.48 -1.40
CA MET A 29 4.41 -1.36 -2.31
C MET A 29 3.63 -1.45 -3.63
N GLU A 30 3.56 -2.64 -4.23
CA GLU A 30 2.76 -2.88 -5.45
C GLU A 30 1.26 -2.82 -5.16
N ARG A 31 0.83 -3.43 -4.05
CA ARG A 31 -0.59 -3.47 -3.65
C ARG A 31 -1.15 -2.08 -3.29
N LEU A 32 -0.30 -1.19 -2.77
CA LEU A 32 -0.68 0.18 -2.39
C LEU A 32 -0.92 1.10 -3.59
N GLN A 33 -0.46 0.74 -4.79
CA GLN A 33 -0.61 1.58 -5.98
C GLN A 33 -2.08 1.86 -6.33
N GLY A 34 -2.34 3.06 -6.85
CA GLY A 34 -3.65 3.50 -7.32
C GLY A 34 -4.34 4.48 -6.38
N ASP A 35 -5.65 4.60 -6.57
CA ASP A 35 -6.49 5.56 -5.85
C ASP A 35 -7.25 4.89 -4.70
N TRP A 36 -7.39 5.64 -3.61
CA TRP A 36 -7.99 5.21 -2.37
C TRP A 36 -8.94 6.29 -1.85
N THR A 37 -9.98 5.87 -1.13
CA THR A 37 -11.00 6.76 -0.59
C THR A 37 -11.36 6.38 0.83
N ALA A 38 -11.61 7.36 1.69
CA ALA A 38 -12.06 7.15 3.06
C ALA A 38 -13.27 8.02 3.37
N GLU A 39 -14.17 7.53 4.23
CA GLU A 39 -15.17 8.36 4.89
C GLU A 39 -14.63 8.78 6.25
N VAL A 40 -14.54 10.08 6.48
CA VAL A 40 -14.02 10.68 7.70
C VAL A 40 -15.13 11.48 8.36
N GLU A 41 -15.32 11.27 9.66
CA GLU A 41 -16.27 12.05 10.45
C GLU A 41 -15.69 13.45 10.72
N THR A 42 -16.50 14.48 10.47
CA THR A 42 -16.17 15.89 10.70
C THR A 42 -17.31 16.55 11.48
N ASP A 43 -17.10 17.77 11.98
CA ASP A 43 -18.15 18.56 12.64
C ASP A 43 -19.39 18.80 11.74
N SER A 44 -19.20 18.72 10.42
CA SER A 44 -20.25 18.87 9.41
C SER A 44 -20.79 17.53 8.88
N GLY A 45 -20.50 16.43 9.55
CA GLY A 45 -20.89 15.08 9.18
C GLY A 45 -19.78 14.30 8.45
N LYS A 46 -20.14 13.14 7.89
CA LYS A 46 -19.20 12.29 7.15
C LYS A 46 -18.83 12.91 5.81
N LYS A 47 -17.54 13.03 5.55
CA LYS A 47 -16.97 13.57 4.31
C LYS A 47 -15.93 12.65 3.73
N LYS A 48 -15.69 12.78 2.43
CA LYS A 48 -14.76 11.92 1.68
C LYS A 48 -13.35 12.50 1.72
N ALA A 49 -12.37 11.70 2.11
CA ALA A 49 -10.95 11.94 1.86
C ALA A 49 -10.46 11.04 0.72
N THR A 50 -9.41 11.46 0.02
CA THR A 50 -8.78 10.67 -1.05
C THR A 50 -7.28 10.55 -0.85
N LEU A 51 -6.72 9.46 -1.35
CA LEU A 51 -5.29 9.18 -1.30
C LEU A 51 -4.87 8.49 -2.59
N THR A 52 -3.92 9.06 -3.31
CA THR A 52 -3.39 8.51 -4.57
C THR A 52 -1.94 8.12 -4.38
N VAL A 53 -1.60 6.91 -4.80
CA VAL A 53 -0.25 6.34 -4.74
C VAL A 53 0.23 6.04 -6.16
N ALA A 54 1.36 6.61 -6.55
CA ALA A 54 1.98 6.40 -7.86
C ALA A 54 3.51 6.25 -7.73
N GLY A 55 3.98 5.01 -7.85
CA GLY A 55 5.32 4.61 -7.46
C GLY A 55 5.53 4.91 -5.98
N LYS A 56 6.56 5.71 -5.67
CA LYS A 56 6.85 6.20 -4.31
C LYS A 56 6.18 7.53 -3.98
N LYS A 57 5.35 8.09 -4.84
CA LYS A 57 4.68 9.37 -4.61
C LYS A 57 3.31 9.14 -3.98
N ILE A 58 2.95 10.03 -3.07
CA ILE A 58 1.64 10.02 -2.41
C ILE A 58 1.02 11.42 -2.45
N ARG A 59 -0.29 11.45 -2.68
CA ARG A 59 -1.14 12.65 -2.60
C ARG A 59 -2.31 12.34 -1.68
N PHE A 60 -2.42 13.03 -0.56
CA PHE A 60 -3.58 12.99 0.32
C PHE A 60 -4.39 14.27 0.17
N ASP A 61 -5.70 14.12 0.06
CA ASP A 61 -6.67 15.21 0.14
C ASP A 61 -7.65 14.90 1.26
N GLY A 62 -7.62 15.75 2.29
CA GLY A 62 -8.49 15.66 3.45
C GLY A 62 -9.94 16.01 3.14
N PRO A 63 -10.86 15.70 4.07
CA PRO A 63 -12.31 15.75 3.85
C PRO A 63 -12.88 17.13 3.49
N ASP A 64 -12.19 18.21 3.85
CA ASP A 64 -12.63 19.59 3.66
C ASP A 64 -11.93 20.30 2.50
N GLY A 65 -11.03 19.64 1.78
CA GLY A 65 -10.23 20.24 0.70
C GLY A 65 -9.21 21.31 1.15
N ARG A 66 -9.15 21.63 2.45
CA ARG A 66 -8.20 22.57 3.06
C ARG A 66 -6.93 21.90 3.57
N GLU A 67 -7.02 20.62 3.89
CA GLU A 67 -5.90 19.78 4.33
C GLU A 67 -5.47 18.93 3.14
N TRP A 68 -4.23 19.08 2.68
CA TRP A 68 -3.66 18.19 1.68
C TRP A 68 -2.16 18.05 1.87
N TYR A 69 -1.62 16.91 1.44
CA TYR A 69 -0.20 16.59 1.53
C TYR A 69 0.26 15.91 0.25
N GLU A 70 1.41 16.33 -0.26
CA GLU A 70 2.16 15.63 -1.29
C GLU A 70 3.51 15.22 -0.76
N GLY A 71 3.91 14.00 -1.05
CA GLY A 71 5.14 13.46 -0.48
C GLY A 71 5.70 12.27 -1.23
N THR A 72 6.84 11.82 -0.72
CA THR A 72 7.38 10.50 -1.05
C THR A 72 7.33 9.63 0.19
N PHE A 73 7.04 8.34 0.01
CA PHE A 73 6.92 7.42 1.13
C PHE A 73 7.81 6.18 0.97
N ASP A 74 8.13 5.60 2.12
CA ASP A 74 8.76 4.29 2.27
C ASP A 74 7.96 3.45 3.28
N ILE A 75 8.07 2.13 3.16
CA ILE A 75 7.39 1.17 4.04
C ILE A 75 8.38 0.16 4.59
N ASP A 76 8.13 -0.26 5.83
CA ASP A 76 8.73 -1.42 6.46
C ASP A 76 7.64 -2.47 6.67
N GLU A 77 7.63 -3.48 5.79
CA GLU A 77 6.65 -4.57 5.79
C GLU A 77 6.96 -5.64 6.86
N GLU A 78 8.17 -5.65 7.39
CA GLU A 78 8.65 -6.64 8.37
C GLU A 78 8.41 -6.18 9.81
N ALA A 79 8.29 -4.86 10.03
CA ALA A 79 7.90 -4.28 11.30
C ALA A 79 6.53 -4.79 11.80
N LYS A 80 6.38 -4.82 13.13
CA LYS A 80 5.15 -5.22 13.81
C LYS A 80 4.75 -4.14 14.82
N PRO A 81 3.71 -3.34 14.55
CA PRO A 81 2.95 -3.23 13.29
C PRO A 81 3.80 -2.73 12.10
N LYS A 82 3.34 -2.98 10.86
CA LYS A 82 4.03 -2.48 9.64
C LYS A 82 4.11 -0.97 9.68
N ARG A 83 5.20 -0.39 9.16
CA ARG A 83 5.46 1.06 9.24
C ARG A 83 5.46 1.76 7.90
N ILE A 84 5.00 2.99 7.89
CA ILE A 84 5.06 3.91 6.75
C ILE A 84 5.65 5.23 7.21
N SER A 85 6.59 5.77 6.43
CA SER A 85 7.16 7.09 6.64
C SER A 85 6.92 7.92 5.39
N VAL A 86 6.39 9.13 5.53
CA VAL A 86 6.10 10.03 4.41
C VAL A 86 6.85 11.33 4.59
N LEU A 87 7.80 11.61 3.69
CA LEU A 87 8.43 12.92 3.59
C LEU A 87 7.49 13.87 2.85
N ILE A 88 7.02 14.92 3.53
CA ILE A 88 6.13 15.92 2.97
C ILE A 88 6.94 16.87 2.07
N ASN A 89 6.67 16.84 0.77
CA ASN A 89 7.28 17.72 -0.21
C ASN A 89 6.50 19.04 -0.35
N ASP A 90 5.17 18.97 -0.29
CA ASP A 90 4.30 20.14 -0.37
C ASP A 90 2.99 19.98 0.41
N CYS A 91 2.48 21.09 0.94
CA CYS A 91 1.21 21.21 1.66
C CYS A 91 0.86 22.70 1.91
N PRO A 92 -0.37 23.01 2.36
CA PRO A 92 -0.77 24.39 2.71
C PRO A 92 -0.06 24.99 3.92
N ILE A 93 0.60 24.17 4.74
CA ILE A 93 1.19 24.57 6.02
C ILE A 93 2.71 24.54 5.87
N ASP A 94 3.34 25.71 5.73
CA ASP A 94 4.77 25.81 5.43
C ASP A 94 5.67 25.09 6.44
N GLU A 95 5.29 25.08 7.73
CA GLU A 95 6.03 24.40 8.80
C GLU A 95 6.10 22.87 8.63
N PHE A 96 5.13 22.28 7.92
CA PHE A 96 5.07 20.84 7.67
C PHE A 96 5.85 20.42 6.41
N LYS A 97 6.27 21.36 5.58
CA LYS A 97 7.11 21.05 4.41
C LYS A 97 8.47 20.53 4.86
N LYS A 98 8.94 19.48 4.19
CA LYS A 98 10.18 18.74 4.50
C LYS A 98 10.18 18.05 5.86
N GLN A 99 9.04 18.00 6.55
CA GLN A 99 8.86 17.16 7.73
C GLN A 99 8.46 15.76 7.32
N THR A 100 8.74 14.80 8.19
CA THR A 100 8.31 13.42 8.02
C THR A 100 7.06 13.16 8.86
N VAL A 101 6.09 12.50 8.25
CA VAL A 101 4.97 11.86 8.94
C VAL A 101 5.36 10.40 9.18
N GLU A 102 5.32 9.98 10.44
CA GLU A 102 5.56 8.60 10.84
C GLU A 102 4.23 7.92 11.15
N GLY A 103 4.08 6.68 10.67
CA GLY A 103 2.85 5.94 10.81
C GLY A 103 3.04 4.44 10.83
N ILE A 104 1.94 3.77 11.17
CA ILE A 104 1.77 2.33 11.12
C ILE A 104 0.58 2.00 10.23
N TYR A 105 0.57 0.81 9.63
CA TYR A 105 -0.53 0.44 8.75
C TYR A 105 -0.86 -1.06 8.74
N THR A 106 -2.08 -1.37 8.28
CA THR A 106 -2.47 -2.72 7.82
C THR A 106 -3.00 -2.64 6.40
N LEU A 107 -2.73 -3.67 5.60
CA LEU A 107 -3.18 -3.75 4.21
C LEU A 107 -3.83 -5.11 3.92
N ASP A 108 -5.15 -5.11 3.89
CA ASP A 108 -5.99 -6.31 3.72
C ASP A 108 -6.85 -6.17 2.47
N ALA A 109 -6.49 -6.87 1.39
CA ALA A 109 -7.18 -6.78 0.09
C ALA A 109 -7.35 -5.33 -0.40
N ASP A 110 -8.57 -4.80 -0.35
CA ASP A 110 -8.95 -3.44 -0.77
C ASP A 110 -9.05 -2.45 0.40
N ARG A 111 -8.64 -2.85 1.61
CA ARG A 111 -8.68 -2.04 2.83
C ARG A 111 -7.28 -1.68 3.30
N TRP A 112 -7.00 -0.39 3.41
CA TRP A 112 -5.76 0.16 3.94
C TRP A 112 -6.05 1.02 5.17
N THR A 113 -5.62 0.55 6.34
CA THR A 113 -5.72 1.32 7.59
C THR A 113 -4.39 2.00 7.85
N VAL A 114 -4.38 3.32 8.00
CA VAL A 114 -3.19 4.10 8.35
C VAL A 114 -3.45 4.81 9.67
N CYS A 115 -2.54 4.66 10.63
CA CYS A 115 -2.49 5.44 11.85
C CYS A 115 -1.18 6.23 11.84
N ALA A 116 -1.24 7.56 11.89
CA ALA A 116 -0.06 8.41 11.76
C ALA A 116 -0.11 9.64 12.67
N THR A 117 1.06 10.08 13.12
CA THR A 117 1.23 11.32 13.90
C THR A 117 1.31 12.54 13.00
N ALA A 118 1.27 13.73 13.59
CA ALA A 118 1.49 14.98 12.85
C ALA A 118 2.90 15.03 12.22
N PRO A 119 3.08 15.74 11.10
CA PRO A 119 4.41 15.96 10.52
C PRO A 119 5.39 16.54 11.53
N GLY A 120 6.60 15.98 11.60
CA GLY A 120 7.67 16.44 12.50
C GLY A 120 7.53 15.97 13.95
N ALA A 121 6.58 15.10 14.26
CA ALA A 121 6.52 14.42 15.55
C ALA A 121 7.82 13.62 15.81
N PRO A 122 8.32 13.59 17.05
CA PRO A 122 9.59 12.91 17.36
C PRO A 122 9.53 11.40 17.20
N GLU A 123 8.33 10.81 17.34
CA GLU A 123 8.08 9.38 17.24
C GLU A 123 6.73 9.14 16.55
N GLY A 124 6.66 8.06 15.77
CA GLY A 124 5.40 7.56 15.22
C GLY A 124 4.57 6.79 16.25
N PRO A 125 3.33 6.42 15.90
CA PRO A 125 2.43 5.70 16.81
C PRO A 125 2.97 4.32 17.18
N SER A 126 2.76 3.94 18.44
CA SER A 126 3.13 2.62 18.96
C SER A 126 2.05 1.55 18.68
N GLY A 127 0.81 1.98 18.45
CA GLY A 127 -0.36 1.14 18.19
C GLY A 127 -1.47 1.92 17.48
N PHE A 128 -2.52 1.22 17.04
CA PHE A 128 -3.65 1.84 16.33
C PHE A 128 -4.59 2.65 17.25
N ASP A 129 -4.41 2.50 18.55
CA ASP A 129 -5.12 3.17 19.64
C ASP A 129 -4.31 4.34 20.25
N ASP A 130 -3.19 4.73 19.64
CA ASP A 130 -2.35 5.84 20.10
C ASP A 130 -3.10 7.19 19.97
N GLU A 131 -3.42 7.82 21.10
CA GLU A 131 -4.21 9.06 21.17
C GLU A 131 -3.56 10.25 20.46
N LYS A 132 -2.24 10.20 20.23
CA LYS A 132 -1.48 11.25 19.53
C LYS A 132 -1.56 11.13 18.02
N ALA A 133 -2.14 10.05 17.51
CA ALA A 133 -2.18 9.74 16.10
C ALA A 133 -3.62 9.74 15.57
N ARG A 134 -3.75 10.02 14.27
CA ARG A 134 -5.01 9.97 13.55
C ARG A 134 -5.06 8.67 12.75
N THR A 135 -6.12 7.90 12.95
CA THR A 135 -6.39 6.70 12.14
C THR A 135 -7.39 7.01 11.03
N ILE A 136 -7.06 6.62 9.80
CA ILE A 136 -7.93 6.68 8.64
C ILE A 136 -7.98 5.30 7.98
N VAL A 137 -9.19 4.83 7.68
CA VAL A 137 -9.43 3.57 6.97
C VAL A 137 -9.82 3.89 5.53
N PHE A 138 -8.91 3.62 4.61
CA PHE A 138 -9.12 3.77 3.19
C PHE A 138 -9.64 2.47 2.56
N LYS A 139 -10.44 2.64 1.52
CA LYS A 139 -10.84 1.59 0.58
C LYS A 139 -10.33 1.92 -0.80
N LYS A 140 -9.83 0.92 -1.51
CA LYS A 140 -9.36 1.08 -2.89
C LYS A 140 -10.52 1.56 -3.76
N ALA A 141 -10.27 2.58 -4.57
CA ALA A 141 -11.26 3.09 -5.51
C ALA A 141 -11.58 2.00 -6.55
N LYS A 142 -12.84 1.97 -7.01
CA LYS A 142 -13.30 1.06 -8.07
C LYS A 142 -12.97 1.61 -9.44
#